data_AF-A0A7C8ILE1-F1
#
_entry.id   AF-A0A7C8ILE1-F1
#
_cell.length_a   1.000
_cell.length_b   1.000
_cell.length_c   1.000
_cell.angle_alpha   90.00
_cell.angle_beta   90.00
_cell.angle_gamma   90.00
#
_symmetry.space_group_name_H-M   'P 1'
#
loop_
_entity.id
_entity.type
_entity.pdbx_description
1 polymer ?
#
loop_
_entity_poly.entity_id
_entity_poly.type
_entity_poly.pdbx_seq_one_letter_code
_entity_poly.pdbx_strand_id
1 'polypeptide(L)'
;MASRIPVLQHVPREDIEFVFRIFSRLRKLRVNGSRVGRVVKILASDDPPSYHTLQDIKLGSCIPTGVSPHEISRLLSISSLRVLDLCECPDLDGVVPADDIPPLNLTSLSIRPNAVSQAAFEFILARCSKLEQVQYTTLFPTTPDCMTRLSHALCPLSSTLKRLSVSFNGSPFDYQDSSRLDLSALKALTWLEASSICLFEYTSSDPGPAFYTYLPRSLVSLTIVWCILHPPIIFPSNSEQLRIQEYTHTRANPRAKASFHEANDHAWLLDLAHHKAAYVPALKEICLVGIT
;
A
#
# COMPACT_ATOMS: atom_id res chain seq x y z
N MET A 1 -4.29 -28.97 -14.73
CA MET A 1 -3.74 -29.42 -13.44
C MET A 1 -3.43 -28.20 -12.59
N ALA A 2 -4.26 -27.86 -11.61
CA ALA A 2 -3.99 -26.78 -10.67
C ALA A 2 -2.98 -27.27 -9.62
N SER A 3 -1.76 -26.73 -9.63
CA SER A 3 -0.74 -27.04 -8.62
C SER A 3 -1.23 -26.55 -7.26
N ARG A 4 -1.63 -27.48 -6.38
CA ARG A 4 -1.90 -27.18 -4.98
C ARG A 4 -0.58 -26.74 -4.34
N ILE A 5 -0.49 -25.46 -3.98
CA ILE A 5 0.63 -24.93 -3.21
C ILE A 5 0.55 -25.58 -1.82
N PRO A 6 1.56 -26.36 -1.39
CA PRO A 6 1.52 -26.98 -0.07
C PRO A 6 1.58 -25.89 1.01
N VAL A 7 0.62 -25.94 1.94
CA VAL A 7 0.58 -25.07 3.12
C VAL A 7 1.21 -25.83 4.28
N LEU A 8 2.40 -25.43 4.71
CA LEU A 8 3.19 -26.12 5.73
C LEU A 8 2.83 -25.61 7.14
N GLN A 9 2.14 -26.43 7.95
CA GLN A 9 1.65 -26.00 9.28
C GLN A 9 2.52 -26.41 10.49
N HIS A 10 3.43 -27.40 10.42
CA HIS A 10 4.42 -27.69 11.48
C HIS A 10 5.75 -28.19 10.92
N VAL A 11 6.77 -27.32 10.91
CA VAL A 11 8.06 -27.54 10.24
C VAL A 11 9.19 -27.05 11.17
N PRO A 12 9.93 -27.94 11.84
CA PRO A 12 11.24 -27.67 12.45
C PRO A 12 12.16 -26.80 11.59
N ARG A 13 13.16 -26.13 12.20
CA ARG A 13 14.12 -25.30 11.46
C ARG A 13 14.84 -26.09 10.36
N GLU A 14 15.30 -27.28 10.73
CA GLU A 14 15.95 -28.25 9.84
C GLU A 14 15.04 -28.58 8.64
N ASP A 15 13.73 -28.65 8.87
CA ASP A 15 12.76 -28.95 7.82
C ASP A 15 12.50 -27.76 6.88
N ILE A 16 12.66 -26.51 7.33
CA ILE A 16 12.57 -25.34 6.42
C ILE A 16 13.81 -25.26 5.52
N GLU A 17 15.00 -25.43 6.09
CA GLU A 17 16.25 -25.49 5.31
C GLU A 17 16.21 -26.68 4.33
N PHE A 18 15.66 -27.82 4.75
CA PHE A 18 15.45 -28.98 3.90
C PHE A 18 14.44 -28.73 2.78
N VAL A 19 13.30 -28.08 3.06
CA VAL A 19 12.33 -27.64 2.04
C VAL A 19 13.05 -26.83 0.97
N PHE A 20 13.88 -25.88 1.36
CA PHE A 20 14.63 -25.06 0.43
C PHE A 20 15.71 -25.83 -0.36
N ARG A 21 16.37 -26.81 0.26
CA ARG A 21 17.30 -27.72 -0.44
C ARG A 21 16.58 -28.60 -1.47
N ILE A 22 15.38 -29.11 -1.15
CA ILE A 22 14.58 -29.91 -2.07
C ILE A 22 14.05 -29.05 -3.22
N PHE A 23 13.49 -27.88 -2.89
CA PHE A 23 12.84 -27.01 -3.86
C PHE A 23 13.80 -25.95 -4.41
N SER A 24 14.89 -26.39 -5.05
CA SER A 24 15.87 -25.52 -5.72
C SER A 24 15.25 -24.60 -6.80
N ARG A 25 14.03 -24.91 -7.26
CA ARG A 25 13.25 -24.13 -8.24
C ARG A 25 12.11 -23.32 -7.62
N LEU A 26 12.08 -23.15 -6.30
CA LEU A 26 11.02 -22.42 -5.62
C LEU A 26 11.00 -20.96 -6.06
N ARG A 27 9.94 -20.56 -6.77
CA ARG A 27 9.76 -19.18 -7.24
C ARG A 27 8.88 -18.32 -6.34
N LYS A 28 8.00 -18.94 -5.57
CA LYS A 28 7.03 -18.25 -4.73
C LYS A 28 7.05 -18.83 -3.33
N LEU A 29 7.15 -17.96 -2.35
CA LEU A 29 7.16 -18.31 -0.95
C LEU A 29 6.14 -17.44 -0.23
N ARG A 30 5.17 -18.08 0.41
CA ARG A 30 4.24 -17.41 1.31
C ARG A 30 4.39 -18.01 2.69
N VAL A 31 4.69 -17.17 3.66
CA VAL A 31 4.84 -17.55 5.06
C VAL A 31 3.92 -16.67 5.86
N ASN A 32 3.01 -17.27 6.62
CA ASN A 32 2.16 -16.56 7.56
C ASN A 32 2.40 -17.15 8.96
N GLY A 33 2.03 -16.41 10.00
CA GLY A 33 2.09 -16.91 11.36
C GLY A 33 3.47 -16.72 12.02
N SER A 34 3.64 -17.34 13.18
CA SER A 34 4.79 -17.14 14.09
C SER A 34 6.15 -17.57 13.54
N ARG A 35 6.22 -18.04 12.29
CA ARG A 35 7.45 -18.55 11.65
C ARG A 35 8.13 -17.57 10.72
N VAL A 36 7.51 -16.43 10.43
CA VAL A 36 8.06 -15.44 9.50
C VAL A 36 9.49 -15.07 9.90
N GLY A 37 9.76 -14.77 11.17
CA GLY A 37 11.11 -14.40 11.62
C GLY A 37 12.15 -15.50 11.41
N ARG A 38 11.77 -16.78 11.58
CA ARG A 38 12.68 -17.90 11.30
C ARG A 38 12.97 -18.04 9.81
N VAL A 39 11.95 -17.89 8.96
CA VAL A 39 12.14 -17.98 7.51
C VAL A 39 12.98 -16.82 7.00
N VAL A 40 12.76 -15.60 7.49
CA VAL A 40 13.61 -14.44 7.14
C VAL A 40 15.06 -14.70 7.52
N LYS A 41 15.33 -15.22 8.72
CA LYS A 41 16.69 -15.59 9.15
C LYS A 41 17.37 -16.62 8.26
N ILE A 42 16.62 -17.63 7.81
CA ILE A 42 17.11 -18.65 6.89
C ILE A 42 17.39 -18.04 5.51
N LEU A 43 16.47 -17.21 5.00
CA LEU A 43 16.66 -16.51 3.72
C LEU A 43 17.83 -15.52 3.76
N ALA A 44 18.12 -14.96 4.93
CA ALA A 44 19.18 -13.99 5.16
C ALA A 44 20.48 -14.62 5.69
N SER A 45 20.62 -15.94 5.76
CA SER A 45 21.85 -16.58 6.23
C SER A 45 23.02 -16.36 5.25
N ASP A 46 24.26 -16.43 5.74
CA ASP A 46 25.47 -16.27 4.92
C ASP A 46 25.67 -17.35 3.84
N ASP A 47 25.15 -18.55 4.11
CA ASP A 47 25.13 -19.69 3.18
C ASP A 47 23.68 -20.02 2.79
N PRO A 48 22.99 -19.13 2.06
CA PRO A 48 21.62 -19.37 1.71
C PRO A 48 21.54 -20.58 0.78
N PRO A 49 20.65 -21.55 1.06
CA PRO A 49 20.22 -22.51 0.05
C PRO A 49 19.86 -21.77 -1.24
N SER A 50 19.95 -22.46 -2.38
CA SER A 50 19.89 -21.84 -3.70
C SER A 50 18.56 -21.08 -3.99
N TYR A 51 18.42 -19.83 -3.51
CA TYR A 51 17.25 -18.95 -3.63
C TYR A 51 17.28 -18.07 -4.87
N HIS A 52 18.24 -18.28 -5.76
CA HIS A 52 18.39 -17.52 -7.01
C HIS A 52 17.19 -17.68 -7.96
N THR A 53 16.24 -18.58 -7.66
CA THR A 53 14.99 -18.72 -8.40
C THR A 53 13.79 -18.03 -7.73
N LEU A 54 13.95 -17.53 -6.50
CA LEU A 54 12.86 -16.96 -5.71
C LEU A 54 12.49 -15.58 -6.23
N GLN A 55 11.23 -15.39 -6.60
CA GLN A 55 10.71 -14.20 -7.28
C GLN A 55 9.61 -13.50 -6.47
N ASP A 56 8.84 -14.23 -5.67
CA ASP A 56 7.69 -13.72 -4.92
C ASP A 56 7.79 -14.17 -3.48
N ILE A 57 7.92 -13.21 -2.57
CA ILE A 57 8.00 -13.44 -1.13
C ILE A 57 6.87 -12.66 -0.46
N LYS A 58 5.98 -13.39 0.22
CA LYS A 58 4.91 -12.81 1.03
C LYS A 58 5.03 -13.25 2.47
N LEU A 59 5.25 -12.28 3.35
CA LEU A 59 5.42 -12.48 4.78
C LEU A 59 4.20 -11.91 5.51
N GLY A 60 3.28 -12.80 5.90
CA GLY A 60 2.00 -12.44 6.53
C GLY A 60 1.92 -12.74 8.03
N SER A 61 0.73 -12.48 8.57
CA SER A 61 0.34 -12.23 9.96
C SER A 61 1.12 -12.96 11.04
N CYS A 62 2.06 -12.26 11.64
CA CYS A 62 2.40 -12.33 13.06
C CYS A 62 3.27 -11.12 13.40
N ILE A 63 3.71 -10.98 14.65
CA ILE A 63 4.78 -10.07 15.01
C ILE A 63 6.08 -10.90 14.89
N PRO A 64 6.88 -10.80 13.80
CA PRO A 64 8.21 -11.39 13.77
C PRO A 64 9.10 -10.78 14.85
N THR A 65 9.01 -11.28 16.07
CA THR A 65 9.97 -10.90 17.10
C THR A 65 11.37 -11.34 16.66
N GLY A 66 12.28 -10.38 16.56
CA GLY A 66 13.69 -10.61 16.33
C GLY A 66 14.13 -10.78 14.87
N VAL A 67 13.44 -10.20 13.88
CA VAL A 67 14.03 -9.95 12.55
C VAL A 67 14.89 -8.70 12.64
N SER A 68 16.15 -8.78 12.21
CA SER A 68 17.04 -7.62 12.21
C SER A 68 16.93 -6.82 10.90
N PRO A 69 17.17 -5.50 10.93
CA PRO A 69 17.35 -4.68 9.74
C PRO A 69 18.26 -5.29 8.67
N HIS A 70 19.37 -5.88 9.11
CA HIS A 70 20.35 -6.51 8.24
C HIS A 70 19.78 -7.75 7.52
N GLU A 71 18.89 -8.51 8.16
CA GLU A 71 18.23 -9.66 7.53
C GLU A 71 17.28 -9.22 6.40
N ILE A 72 16.58 -8.10 6.55
CA ILE A 72 15.78 -7.52 5.47
C ILE A 72 16.64 -7.01 4.33
N SER A 73 17.74 -6.32 4.62
CA SER A 73 18.68 -5.87 3.58
C SER A 73 19.18 -7.04 2.73
N ARG A 74 19.47 -8.20 3.35
CA ARG A 74 19.85 -9.42 2.62
C ARG A 74 18.72 -10.00 1.79
N LEU A 75 17.49 -9.97 2.29
CA LEU A 75 16.31 -10.36 1.52
C LEU A 75 16.16 -9.52 0.24
N LEU A 76 16.41 -8.22 0.35
CA LEU A 76 16.39 -7.28 -0.78
C LEU A 76 17.52 -7.55 -1.79
N SER A 77 18.65 -8.09 -1.35
CA SER A 77 19.77 -8.48 -2.23
C SER A 77 19.48 -9.71 -3.11
N ILE A 78 18.34 -10.38 -2.97
CA ILE A 78 17.94 -11.49 -3.86
C ILE A 78 17.65 -10.94 -5.27
N SER A 79 18.59 -11.13 -6.20
CA SER A 79 18.55 -10.55 -7.55
C SER A 79 17.34 -10.98 -8.40
N SER A 80 16.80 -12.17 -8.13
CA SER A 80 15.60 -12.72 -8.77
C SER A 80 14.29 -12.17 -8.20
N LEU A 81 14.31 -11.50 -7.05
CA LEU A 81 13.11 -11.02 -6.38
C LEU A 81 12.38 -9.98 -7.24
N ARG A 82 11.06 -10.11 -7.32
CA ARG A 82 10.15 -9.26 -8.10
C ARG A 82 8.97 -8.76 -7.27
N VAL A 83 8.47 -9.59 -6.36
CA VAL A 83 7.35 -9.26 -5.48
C VAL A 83 7.79 -9.44 -4.04
N LEU A 84 7.58 -8.40 -3.25
CA LEU A 84 7.87 -8.41 -1.82
C LEU A 84 6.68 -7.85 -1.04
N ASP A 85 6.20 -8.61 -0.07
CA ASP A 85 5.13 -8.21 0.84
C ASP A 85 5.60 -8.37 2.29
N LEU A 86 5.70 -7.22 2.97
CA LEU A 86 6.14 -7.00 4.34
C LEU A 86 5.03 -6.36 5.20
N CYS A 87 3.75 -6.48 4.81
CA CYS A 87 2.64 -5.81 5.49
C CYS A 87 2.49 -6.17 6.98
N GLU A 88 3.18 -7.19 7.48
CA GLU A 88 3.03 -7.67 8.85
C GLU A 88 4.38 -8.00 9.50
N CYS A 89 5.47 -7.36 9.07
CA CYS A 89 6.71 -7.34 9.85
C CYS A 89 6.59 -6.36 11.04
N PRO A 90 7.42 -6.42 12.09
CA PRO A 90 7.52 -5.38 13.10
C PRO A 90 8.82 -4.57 12.93
N ASP A 91 8.83 -3.36 13.49
CA ASP A 91 9.95 -2.41 13.57
C ASP A 91 11.25 -2.76 12.83
N LEU A 92 11.39 -2.20 11.63
CA LEU A 92 12.62 -2.00 10.88
C LEU A 92 13.23 -0.63 11.20
N ASP A 93 12.87 -0.07 12.36
CA ASP A 93 13.59 1.04 12.95
C ASP A 93 15.07 0.66 13.07
N GLY A 94 15.94 1.46 12.46
CA GLY A 94 17.35 1.14 12.36
C GLY A 94 17.75 0.27 11.16
N VAL A 95 16.87 0.04 10.16
CA VAL A 95 17.35 -0.13 8.76
C VAL A 95 17.99 1.17 8.34
N VAL A 96 19.21 1.37 8.81
CA VAL A 96 20.16 2.28 8.22
C VAL A 96 20.49 1.64 6.89
N PRO A 97 20.15 2.29 5.78
CA PRO A 97 20.52 1.75 4.50
C PRO A 97 22.04 1.78 4.41
N ALA A 98 22.66 0.61 4.32
CA ALA A 98 24.01 0.57 3.78
C ALA A 98 23.91 1.08 2.33
N ASP A 99 24.76 2.04 1.97
CA ASP A 99 24.82 2.59 0.61
C ASP A 99 24.99 1.49 -0.46
N ASP A 100 25.47 0.33 -0.03
CA ASP A 100 25.83 -0.86 -0.81
C ASP A 100 24.63 -1.71 -1.30
N ILE A 101 23.37 -1.39 -0.98
CA ILE A 101 22.23 -2.19 -1.46
C ILE A 101 22.06 -1.99 -2.98
N PRO A 102 22.27 -3.00 -3.83
CA PRO A 102 22.19 -2.84 -5.28
C PRO A 102 20.79 -2.42 -5.74
N PRO A 103 20.64 -1.89 -6.98
CA PRO A 103 19.34 -1.61 -7.55
C PRO A 103 18.42 -2.82 -7.47
N LEU A 104 17.22 -2.61 -6.94
CA LEU A 104 16.23 -3.64 -6.70
C LEU A 104 15.38 -3.82 -7.97
N ASN A 105 15.20 -5.08 -8.38
CA ASN A 105 14.37 -5.42 -9.53
C ASN A 105 12.90 -5.68 -9.15
N LEU A 106 12.42 -5.07 -8.07
CA LEU A 106 11.04 -5.23 -7.61
C LEU A 106 10.06 -4.58 -8.61
N THR A 107 8.97 -5.29 -8.90
CA THR A 107 7.81 -4.83 -9.67
C THR A 107 6.60 -4.59 -8.78
N SER A 108 6.54 -5.22 -7.60
CA SER A 108 5.48 -5.03 -6.61
C SER A 108 6.04 -5.00 -5.21
N LEU A 109 5.59 -4.02 -4.41
CA LEU A 109 5.97 -3.83 -3.03
C LEU A 109 4.72 -3.60 -2.17
N SER A 110 4.61 -4.32 -1.06
CA SER A 110 3.55 -4.15 -0.08
C SER A 110 4.17 -4.00 1.30
N ILE A 111 3.92 -2.88 1.99
CA ILE A 111 4.56 -2.54 3.27
C ILE A 111 3.52 -1.95 4.23
N ARG A 112 3.65 -2.25 5.53
CA ARG A 112 2.89 -1.62 6.61
C ARG A 112 3.83 -0.99 7.66
N PRO A 113 4.01 0.34 7.71
CA PRO A 113 5.04 1.01 8.52
C PRO A 113 5.04 0.87 10.04
N ASN A 114 4.10 0.17 10.68
CA ASN A 114 4.31 -0.31 12.06
C ASN A 114 5.57 -1.18 12.15
N ALA A 115 5.96 -1.67 10.97
CA ALA A 115 7.08 -2.51 10.67
C ALA A 115 8.28 -1.76 10.13
N VAL A 116 8.18 -0.55 9.60
CA VAL A 116 9.25 0.06 8.80
C VAL A 116 9.27 1.55 9.01
N SER A 117 10.40 2.09 9.50
CA SER A 117 10.57 3.54 9.56
C SER A 117 10.26 4.15 8.19
N GLN A 118 9.59 5.30 8.18
CA GLN A 118 9.31 6.04 6.94
C GLN A 118 10.59 6.21 6.07
N ALA A 119 11.74 6.40 6.72
CA ALA A 119 13.04 6.49 6.06
C ALA A 119 13.47 5.20 5.35
N ALA A 120 13.24 4.03 5.95
CA ALA A 120 13.55 2.76 5.32
C ALA A 120 12.61 2.47 4.13
N PHE A 121 11.33 2.88 4.22
CA PHE A 121 10.42 2.83 3.08
C PHE A 121 10.89 3.72 1.93
N GLU A 122 11.22 4.98 2.21
CA GLU A 122 11.77 5.94 1.25
C GLU A 122 13.04 5.39 0.59
N PHE A 123 13.93 4.78 1.37
CA PHE A 123 15.13 4.14 0.85
C PHE A 123 14.83 2.99 -0.12
N ILE A 124 13.91 2.09 0.24
CA ILE A 124 13.53 0.97 -0.63
C ILE A 124 12.99 1.50 -1.96
N LEU A 125 12.09 2.50 -1.92
CA LEU A 125 11.54 3.10 -3.13
C LEU A 125 12.64 3.72 -4.01
N ALA A 126 13.60 4.43 -3.42
CA ALA A 126 14.70 5.05 -4.15
C ALA A 126 15.57 4.03 -4.92
N ARG A 127 15.60 2.76 -4.49
CA ARG A 127 16.35 1.69 -5.15
C ARG A 127 15.50 0.86 -6.12
N CYS A 128 14.18 1.07 -6.22
CA CYS A 128 13.26 0.27 -7.02
C CYS A 128 12.82 0.98 -8.32
N SER A 129 13.71 1.13 -9.30
CA SER A 129 13.38 1.88 -10.54
C SER A 129 12.30 1.23 -11.43
N LYS A 130 11.97 -0.05 -11.23
CA LYS A 130 11.02 -0.82 -12.06
C LYS A 130 9.68 -1.09 -11.34
N LEU A 131 9.43 -0.43 -10.22
CA LEU A 131 8.27 -0.71 -9.40
C LEU A 131 6.98 -0.28 -10.12
N GLU A 132 6.05 -1.22 -10.31
CA GLU A 132 4.78 -0.96 -10.98
C GLU A 132 3.61 -0.90 -10.00
N GLN A 133 3.75 -1.51 -8.82
CA GLN A 133 2.69 -1.62 -7.81
C GLN A 133 3.25 -1.33 -6.42
N VAL A 134 2.61 -0.42 -5.70
CA VAL A 134 2.91 -0.11 -4.30
C VAL A 134 1.62 -0.23 -3.48
N GLN A 135 1.69 -0.97 -2.40
CA GLN A 135 0.71 -0.96 -1.33
C GLN A 135 1.41 -0.48 -0.05
N TYR A 136 0.92 0.62 0.51
CA TYR A 136 1.45 1.25 1.69
C TYR A 136 0.32 1.40 2.71
N THR A 137 0.44 0.75 3.86
CA THR A 137 -0.58 0.79 4.90
C THR A 137 0.03 1.31 6.19
N THR A 138 -0.21 2.53 6.65
CA THR A 138 0.35 2.99 7.93
C THR A 138 -0.69 2.96 9.06
N LEU A 139 -0.26 2.70 10.29
CA LEU A 139 -1.13 2.88 11.45
C LEU A 139 -1.16 4.34 11.95
N PHE A 140 -0.13 5.14 11.67
CA PHE A 140 -0.01 6.50 12.21
C PHE A 140 0.76 7.42 11.27
N PRO A 141 0.28 8.65 11.01
CA PRO A 141 1.15 9.74 10.62
C PRO A 141 1.97 10.14 11.86
N THR A 142 3.11 9.50 12.08
CA THR A 142 3.94 9.73 13.29
C THR A 142 4.71 11.06 13.24
N THR A 143 4.76 11.70 12.07
CA THR A 143 5.50 12.94 11.86
C THR A 143 4.68 13.92 11.04
N PRO A 144 4.84 15.23 11.27
CA PRO A 144 4.44 16.25 10.31
C PRO A 144 4.98 15.95 8.91
N ASP A 145 4.25 16.39 7.90
CA ASP A 145 4.51 16.26 6.46
C ASP A 145 4.57 14.82 5.95
N CYS A 146 3.90 13.86 6.61
CA CYS A 146 3.98 12.45 6.24
C CYS A 146 3.49 12.19 4.80
N MET A 147 2.43 12.86 4.34
CA MET A 147 1.91 12.72 2.97
C MET A 147 2.79 13.43 1.95
N THR A 148 3.34 14.59 2.30
CA THR A 148 4.31 15.31 1.47
C THR A 148 5.55 14.45 1.25
N ARG A 149 6.09 13.85 2.31
CA ARG A 149 7.23 12.92 2.24
C ARG A 149 6.93 11.69 1.38
N LEU A 150 5.76 11.08 1.58
CA LEU A 150 5.32 9.96 0.74
C LEU A 150 5.23 10.36 -0.74
N SER A 151 4.69 11.54 -1.04
CA SER A 151 4.61 12.10 -2.40
C SER A 151 6.00 12.22 -3.03
N HIS A 152 6.96 12.79 -2.30
CA HIS A 152 8.35 12.89 -2.73
C HIS A 152 9.01 11.54 -2.94
N ALA A 153 8.78 10.58 -2.03
CA ALA A 153 9.35 9.24 -2.10
C ALA A 153 8.90 8.46 -3.36
N LEU A 154 7.67 8.73 -3.82
CA LEU A 154 7.09 8.09 -5.01
C LEU A 154 7.54 8.76 -6.32
N CYS A 155 8.01 10.01 -6.29
CA CYS A 155 8.37 10.80 -7.48
C CYS A 155 9.38 10.09 -8.44
N PRO A 156 10.43 9.40 -7.94
CA PRO A 156 11.33 8.62 -8.81
C PRO A 156 10.63 7.53 -9.64
N LEU A 157 9.44 7.09 -9.21
CA LEU A 157 8.63 6.06 -9.88
C LEU A 157 7.61 6.65 -10.85
N SER A 158 7.70 7.94 -11.18
CA SER A 158 6.73 8.66 -12.00
C SER A 158 6.40 8.00 -13.34
N SER A 159 7.36 7.32 -13.97
CA SER A 159 7.19 6.67 -15.27
C SER A 159 6.87 5.17 -15.19
N THR A 160 6.93 4.56 -14.00
CA THR A 160 6.82 3.10 -13.82
C THR A 160 5.67 2.68 -12.93
N LEU A 161 5.33 3.46 -11.90
CA LEU A 161 4.27 3.13 -10.95
C LEU A 161 2.88 3.23 -11.61
N LYS A 162 2.21 2.08 -11.75
CA LYS A 162 0.90 1.95 -12.38
C LYS A 162 -0.25 1.84 -11.39
N ARG A 163 0.01 1.25 -10.22
CA ARG A 163 -0.99 1.00 -9.17
C ARG A 163 -0.45 1.43 -7.80
N LEU A 164 -1.23 2.23 -7.09
CA LEU A 164 -0.91 2.69 -5.75
C LEU A 164 -2.10 2.43 -4.83
N SER A 165 -1.87 1.75 -3.70
CA SER A 165 -2.81 1.64 -2.59
C SER A 165 -2.18 2.29 -1.36
N VAL A 166 -2.82 3.30 -0.79
CA VAL A 166 -2.38 3.99 0.43
C VAL A 166 -3.50 3.91 1.45
N SER A 167 -3.35 3.09 2.48
CA SER A 167 -4.35 2.94 3.52
C SER A 167 -3.84 3.36 4.89
N PHE A 168 -4.75 3.91 5.68
CA PHE A 168 -4.51 4.29 7.07
C PHE A 168 -5.41 3.44 7.97
N ASN A 169 -4.79 2.75 8.91
CA ASN A 169 -5.49 1.90 9.87
C ASN A 169 -5.25 2.42 11.29
N GLY A 170 -6.24 3.05 11.93
CA GLY A 170 -6.20 3.27 13.37
C GLY A 170 -5.85 4.68 13.85
N SER A 171 -6.26 4.91 15.10
CA SER A 171 -6.34 6.17 15.85
C SER A 171 -7.41 7.16 15.37
N PRO A 172 -8.16 7.80 16.31
CA PRO A 172 -8.89 9.01 15.98
C PRO A 172 -7.87 10.07 15.51
N PHE A 173 -7.89 10.36 14.22
CA PHE A 173 -8.21 11.66 13.63
C PHE A 173 -7.63 12.98 14.22
N ASP A 174 -7.31 13.07 15.50
CA ASP A 174 -6.97 14.34 16.18
C ASP A 174 -5.56 14.89 15.88
N TYR A 175 -4.75 14.19 15.07
CA TYR A 175 -3.35 14.50 14.80
C TYR A 175 -2.99 14.55 13.30
N GLN A 176 -3.85 15.09 12.44
CA GLN A 176 -3.48 15.32 11.05
C GLN A 176 -2.81 16.68 10.86
N ASP A 177 -1.66 16.68 10.18
CA ASP A 177 -0.84 17.86 9.85
C ASP A 177 -1.37 18.67 8.65
N SER A 178 -2.56 18.33 8.14
CA SER A 178 -3.16 18.86 6.90
C SER A 178 -2.36 18.60 5.63
N SER A 179 -1.27 17.81 5.68
CA SER A 179 -0.53 17.41 4.48
C SER A 179 -1.36 16.47 3.62
N ARG A 180 -1.28 16.65 2.30
CA ARG A 180 -2.05 15.89 1.31
C ARG A 180 -1.11 15.16 0.38
N LEU A 181 -1.58 14.04 -0.15
CA LEU A 181 -0.82 13.23 -1.09
C LEU A 181 -0.86 13.87 -2.49
N ASP A 182 0.26 14.44 -2.94
CA ASP A 182 0.42 14.97 -4.30
C ASP A 182 0.99 13.91 -5.23
N LEU A 183 0.14 13.42 -6.13
CA LEU A 183 0.45 12.37 -7.11
C LEU A 183 0.49 12.92 -8.54
N SER A 184 0.42 14.24 -8.71
CA SER A 184 0.36 14.91 -10.03
C SER A 184 1.55 14.57 -10.92
N ALA A 185 2.71 14.31 -10.31
CA ALA A 185 3.94 13.93 -10.99
C ALA A 185 3.95 12.48 -11.52
N LEU A 186 3.05 11.60 -11.07
CA LEU A 186 3.05 10.17 -11.40
C LEU A 186 2.41 9.87 -12.76
N LYS A 187 3.15 10.14 -13.83
CA LYS A 187 2.70 10.01 -15.24
C LYS A 187 2.19 8.62 -15.62
N ALA A 188 2.65 7.55 -14.99
CA ALA A 188 2.21 6.18 -15.29
C ALA A 188 1.07 5.66 -14.41
N LEU A 189 0.63 6.43 -13.39
CA LEU A 189 -0.34 5.93 -12.41
C LEU A 189 -1.74 5.87 -13.02
N THR A 190 -2.26 4.65 -13.16
CA THR A 190 -3.58 4.41 -13.76
C THR A 190 -4.64 3.99 -12.74
N TRP A 191 -4.21 3.48 -11.58
CA TRP A 191 -5.09 3.01 -10.53
C TRP A 191 -4.61 3.52 -9.16
N LEU A 192 -5.49 4.20 -8.45
CA LEU A 192 -5.26 4.71 -7.10
C LEU A 192 -6.34 4.18 -6.17
N GLU A 193 -5.94 3.61 -5.05
CA GLU A 193 -6.79 3.39 -3.88
C GLU A 193 -6.19 4.15 -2.71
N ALA A 194 -6.95 5.02 -2.09
CA ALA A 194 -6.46 5.81 -0.96
C ALA A 194 -7.52 5.92 0.14
N SER A 195 -7.09 5.86 1.40
CA SER A 195 -7.94 6.33 2.49
C SER A 195 -8.27 7.81 2.28
N SER A 196 -9.49 8.23 2.62
CA SER A 196 -9.94 9.62 2.46
C SER A 196 -8.99 10.61 3.13
N ILE A 197 -8.43 10.26 4.28
CA ILE A 197 -7.45 11.04 5.03
C ILE A 197 -6.17 11.35 4.24
N CYS A 198 -5.79 10.54 3.25
CA CYS A 198 -4.61 10.81 2.42
C CYS A 198 -4.84 11.98 1.46
N LEU A 199 -6.10 12.27 1.15
CA LEU A 199 -6.50 13.18 0.08
C LEU A 199 -7.20 14.42 0.61
N PHE A 200 -7.90 14.30 1.74
CA PHE A 200 -8.78 15.32 2.28
C PHE A 200 -8.24 15.88 3.59
N GLU A 201 -8.65 17.11 3.88
CA GLU A 201 -8.31 17.80 5.12
C GLU A 201 -9.17 17.27 6.27
N TYR A 202 -8.58 17.12 7.45
CA TYR A 202 -9.22 16.47 8.58
C TYR A 202 -10.58 17.07 8.96
N THR A 203 -10.66 18.39 8.96
CA THR A 203 -11.80 19.14 9.51
C THR A 203 -12.95 19.27 8.51
N SER A 204 -12.78 18.81 7.26
CA SER A 204 -13.79 18.93 6.23
C SER A 204 -13.97 17.61 5.46
N SER A 205 -15.23 17.19 5.32
CA SER A 205 -15.64 16.22 4.29
C SER A 205 -15.31 16.72 2.86
N ASP A 206 -14.99 18.00 2.74
CA ASP A 206 -14.48 18.63 1.54
C ASP A 206 -12.96 18.34 1.37
N PRO A 207 -12.51 17.74 0.25
CA PRO A 207 -11.12 17.79 -0.19
C PRO A 207 -10.52 19.19 -0.23
N GLY A 208 -11.33 20.24 -0.15
CA GLY A 208 -10.94 21.60 -0.43
C GLY A 208 -10.86 21.84 -1.95
N PRO A 209 -10.77 23.12 -2.34
CA PRO A 209 -10.72 23.48 -3.74
C PRO A 209 -9.52 22.81 -4.41
N ALA A 210 -9.75 22.35 -5.65
CA ALA A 210 -8.70 21.89 -6.54
C ALA A 210 -7.99 20.57 -6.15
N PHE A 211 -8.54 19.69 -5.31
CA PHE A 211 -7.83 18.43 -4.99
C PHE A 211 -7.48 17.57 -6.22
N TYR A 212 -8.26 17.67 -7.30
CA TYR A 212 -7.98 17.02 -8.58
C TYR A 212 -6.67 17.48 -9.21
N THR A 213 -6.08 18.60 -8.79
CA THR A 213 -4.74 19.02 -9.23
C THR A 213 -3.64 18.12 -8.67
N TYR A 214 -3.90 17.43 -7.56
CA TYR A 214 -2.99 16.45 -6.97
C TYR A 214 -3.11 15.06 -7.60
N LEU A 215 -4.09 14.84 -8.49
CA LEU A 215 -4.26 13.57 -9.17
C LEU A 215 -3.49 13.56 -10.50
N PRO A 216 -2.89 12.41 -10.88
CA PRO A 216 -2.20 12.32 -12.16
C PRO A 216 -3.20 12.30 -13.32
N ARG A 217 -2.83 12.95 -14.42
CA ARG A 217 -3.67 13.01 -15.64
C ARG A 217 -3.97 11.63 -16.25
N SER A 218 -3.11 10.65 -15.98
CA SER A 218 -3.20 9.26 -16.44
C SER A 218 -4.11 8.38 -15.59
N LEU A 219 -4.65 8.90 -14.49
CA LEU A 219 -5.49 8.14 -13.57
C LEU A 219 -6.77 7.68 -14.27
N VAL A 220 -7.03 6.38 -14.26
CA VAL A 220 -8.22 5.74 -14.87
C VAL A 220 -9.24 5.35 -13.81
N SER A 221 -8.76 4.88 -12.66
CA SER A 221 -9.59 4.39 -11.56
C SER A 221 -9.15 5.01 -10.24
N LEU A 222 -10.11 5.59 -9.51
CA LEU A 222 -9.92 6.17 -8.19
C LEU A 222 -10.83 5.46 -7.19
N THR A 223 -10.24 4.77 -6.22
CA THR A 223 -10.96 4.22 -5.07
C THR A 223 -10.64 5.06 -3.85
N ILE A 224 -11.66 5.59 -3.19
CA ILE A 224 -11.50 6.31 -1.93
C ILE A 224 -12.15 5.50 -0.83
N VAL A 225 -11.35 5.18 0.18
CA VAL A 225 -11.74 4.37 1.33
C VAL A 225 -12.05 5.30 2.51
N TRP A 226 -13.32 5.41 2.89
CA TRP A 226 -13.75 6.21 4.03
C TRP A 226 -13.56 5.46 5.34
N CYS A 227 -12.82 6.07 6.26
CA CYS A 227 -12.73 5.66 7.65
C CYS A 227 -13.84 6.36 8.47
N ILE A 228 -15.07 5.82 8.40
CA ILE A 228 -16.23 6.00 9.33
C ILE A 228 -16.98 7.37 9.36
N LEU A 229 -18.31 7.23 9.57
CA LEU A 229 -19.41 8.14 10.00
C LEU A 229 -20.36 8.78 8.96
N HIS A 230 -20.12 8.72 7.66
CA HIS A 230 -21.07 9.29 6.69
C HIS A 230 -21.85 8.20 5.92
N PRO A 231 -23.16 8.39 5.69
CA PRO A 231 -23.99 7.44 4.95
C PRO A 231 -23.62 7.39 3.46
N PRO A 232 -23.95 6.29 2.78
CA PRO A 232 -23.68 6.12 1.36
C PRO A 232 -24.49 7.07 0.45
N ILE A 233 -23.93 7.48 -0.70
CA ILE A 233 -24.60 8.25 -1.76
C ILE A 233 -24.63 7.52 -3.11
N ILE A 234 -25.86 7.39 -3.63
CA ILE A 234 -26.16 6.92 -4.97
C ILE A 234 -26.15 8.10 -5.95
N PHE A 235 -25.21 8.11 -6.90
CA PHE A 235 -25.28 8.99 -8.07
C PHE A 235 -25.88 8.26 -9.26
N PRO A 236 -26.99 8.75 -9.86
CA PRO A 236 -27.38 8.35 -11.20
C PRO A 236 -26.41 9.00 -12.19
N SER A 237 -25.39 8.27 -12.63
CA SER A 237 -24.54 8.72 -13.74
C SER A 237 -25.33 8.61 -15.04
N ASN A 238 -25.86 9.73 -15.54
CA ASN A 238 -26.40 9.85 -16.89
C ASN A 238 -25.31 10.14 -17.94
N SER A 239 -24.03 10.15 -17.55
CA SER A 239 -22.90 10.27 -18.48
C SER A 239 -22.32 8.88 -18.72
N GLU A 240 -22.36 8.41 -19.97
CA GLU A 240 -21.79 7.10 -20.34
C GLU A 240 -20.27 6.98 -20.09
N GLN A 241 -19.60 8.04 -19.60
CA GLN A 241 -18.14 8.15 -19.52
C GLN A 241 -17.54 7.99 -18.10
N LEU A 242 -18.30 8.22 -17.03
CA LEU A 242 -17.79 8.10 -15.65
C LEU A 242 -18.69 7.19 -14.82
N ARG A 243 -18.13 6.08 -14.34
CA ARG A 243 -18.81 5.12 -13.47
C ARG A 243 -18.51 5.44 -12.01
N ILE A 244 -19.52 5.77 -11.24
CA ILE A 244 -19.41 5.92 -9.78
C ILE A 244 -20.01 4.67 -9.15
N GLN A 245 -19.23 3.95 -8.35
CA GLN A 245 -19.68 2.78 -7.59
C GLN A 245 -19.51 3.04 -6.10
N GLU A 246 -20.41 2.50 -5.31
CA GLU A 246 -20.35 2.62 -3.87
C GLU A 246 -20.54 1.27 -3.20
N TYR A 247 -19.69 1.00 -2.21
CA TYR A 247 -19.75 -0.20 -1.40
C TYR A 247 -19.78 0.19 0.06
N THR A 248 -20.92 -0.07 0.72
CA THR A 248 -21.02 -0.03 2.18
C THR A 248 -20.96 -1.45 2.73
N HIS A 249 -19.87 -1.77 3.44
CA HIS A 249 -19.78 -3.01 4.19
C HIS A 249 -20.53 -2.87 5.52
N THR A 250 -21.86 -2.86 5.49
CA THR A 250 -22.67 -2.70 6.72
C THR A 250 -22.55 -3.90 7.64
N ARG A 251 -21.80 -3.77 8.75
CA ARG A 251 -22.12 -4.43 10.04
C ARG A 251 -22.81 -3.39 10.92
N ALA A 252 -24.07 -3.07 10.59
CA ALA A 252 -24.75 -1.92 11.18
C ALA A 252 -24.97 -2.06 12.70
N ASN A 253 -24.45 -1.10 13.46
CA ASN A 253 -24.97 -0.74 14.79
C ASN A 253 -26.12 0.26 14.59
N PRO A 254 -27.38 -0.10 14.86
CA PRO A 254 -28.56 0.72 14.52
C PRO A 254 -28.65 2.07 15.24
N ARG A 255 -27.81 2.35 16.25
CA ARG A 255 -27.82 3.61 17.01
C ARG A 255 -27.11 4.79 16.34
N ALA A 256 -26.30 4.58 15.30
CA ALA A 256 -25.54 5.66 14.64
C ALA A 256 -26.34 6.45 13.58
N LYS A 257 -27.61 6.08 13.32
CA LYS A 257 -28.41 6.64 12.21
C LYS A 257 -29.11 7.98 12.49
N ALA A 258 -29.14 8.48 13.72
CA ALA A 258 -30.12 9.50 14.12
C ALA A 258 -29.64 10.97 14.03
N SER A 259 -28.40 11.27 13.62
CA SER A 259 -27.86 12.64 13.71
C SER A 259 -27.09 13.15 12.49
N PHE A 260 -27.18 12.50 11.33
CA PHE A 260 -26.47 12.95 10.13
C PHE A 260 -27.44 13.63 9.17
N HIS A 261 -27.46 14.97 9.20
CA HIS A 261 -28.22 15.78 8.26
C HIS A 261 -27.63 15.64 6.86
N GLU A 262 -28.51 15.22 5.95
CA GLU A 262 -28.30 15.12 4.51
C GLU A 262 -28.07 16.50 3.86
N ALA A 263 -27.31 16.51 2.76
CA ALA A 263 -27.10 17.59 1.78
C ALA A 263 -25.89 18.52 1.99
N ASN A 264 -24.69 18.02 1.62
CA ASN A 264 -23.65 18.72 0.80
C ASN A 264 -22.26 18.06 0.87
N ASP A 265 -22.09 16.96 1.60
CA ASP A 265 -20.78 16.33 1.91
C ASP A 265 -19.94 15.85 0.71
N HIS A 266 -20.44 16.00 -0.52
CA HIS A 266 -19.73 15.56 -1.73
C HIS A 266 -19.76 16.60 -2.86
N ALA A 267 -19.83 17.90 -2.54
CA ALA A 267 -19.68 18.99 -3.51
C ALA A 267 -18.43 18.83 -4.38
N TRP A 268 -17.39 18.20 -3.84
CA TRP A 268 -16.17 17.86 -4.55
C TRP A 268 -16.33 16.87 -5.71
N LEU A 269 -17.32 15.97 -5.68
CA LEU A 269 -17.58 15.06 -6.80
C LEU A 269 -18.11 15.85 -8.00
N LEU A 270 -18.98 16.84 -7.71
CA LEU A 270 -19.44 17.77 -8.73
C LEU A 270 -18.26 18.61 -9.23
N ASP A 271 -17.45 19.17 -8.33
CA ASP A 271 -16.27 19.95 -8.71
C ASP A 271 -15.28 19.13 -9.57
N LEU A 272 -15.00 17.88 -9.19
CA LEU A 272 -14.22 16.93 -9.96
C LEU A 272 -14.84 16.65 -11.33
N ALA A 273 -16.16 16.45 -11.41
CA ALA A 273 -16.84 16.21 -12.68
C ALA A 273 -16.73 17.41 -13.62
N HIS A 274 -16.87 18.64 -13.11
CA HIS A 274 -16.69 19.87 -13.89
C HIS A 274 -15.25 20.02 -14.39
N HIS A 275 -14.25 19.64 -13.59
CA HIS A 275 -12.84 19.82 -13.88
C HIS A 275 -12.16 18.59 -14.51
N LYS A 276 -12.87 17.47 -14.63
CA LYS A 276 -12.35 16.18 -15.13
C LYS A 276 -11.60 16.30 -16.44
N ALA A 277 -12.21 16.97 -17.43
CA ALA A 277 -11.62 17.11 -18.77
C ALA A 277 -10.28 17.87 -18.74
N ALA A 278 -10.15 18.86 -17.85
CA ALA A 278 -8.95 19.67 -17.73
C ALA A 278 -7.83 18.96 -16.97
N TYR A 279 -8.15 18.26 -15.86
CA TYR A 279 -7.14 17.76 -14.91
C TYR A 279 -6.95 16.25 -14.92
N VAL A 280 -8.03 15.47 -15.01
CA VAL A 280 -7.98 14.00 -14.98
C VAL A 280 -8.77 13.39 -16.14
N PRO A 281 -8.38 13.69 -17.40
CA PRO A 281 -9.17 13.33 -18.58
C PRO A 281 -9.35 11.81 -18.74
N ALA A 282 -8.38 11.02 -18.26
CA ALA A 282 -8.39 9.57 -18.34
C ALA A 282 -9.30 8.88 -17.32
N LEU A 283 -9.82 9.60 -16.33
CA LEU A 283 -10.61 9.01 -15.24
C LEU A 283 -11.92 8.45 -15.79
N LYS A 284 -12.18 7.17 -15.50
CA LYS A 284 -13.37 6.43 -15.94
C LYS A 284 -14.18 5.86 -14.78
N GLU A 285 -13.52 5.63 -13.65
CA GLU A 285 -14.14 4.99 -12.50
C GLU A 285 -13.77 5.68 -11.20
N ILE A 286 -14.80 5.92 -10.38
CA ILE A 286 -14.66 6.35 -8.98
C ILE A 286 -15.40 5.33 -8.12
N CYS A 287 -14.70 4.75 -7.16
CA CYS A 287 -15.26 3.80 -6.20
C CYS A 287 -15.17 4.41 -4.80
N LEU A 288 -16.29 4.53 -4.10
CA LEU A 288 -16.34 4.98 -2.72
C LEU A 288 -16.59 3.75 -1.84
N VAL A 289 -15.67 3.48 -0.91
CA VAL A 289 -15.73 2.30 -0.03
C VAL A 289 -15.87 2.77 1.40
N GLY A 290 -17.02 2.53 2.01
CA GLY A 290 -17.23 2.78 3.43
C GLY A 290 -16.76 1.60 4.28
N ILE A 291 -15.77 1.84 5.15
CA ILE A 291 -15.39 0.90 6.19
C ILE A 291 -16.09 1.32 7.49
N THR A 292 -17.00 0.47 7.98
CA THR A 292 -17.69 0.64 9.26
C THR A 292 -17.12 -0.27 10.33
#